data_AF-A0A4P1QGR4-F1
#
_entry.id   AF-A0A4P1QGR4-F1
#
_cell.length_a   1.000
_cell.length_b   1.000
_cell.length_c   1.000
_cell.angle_alpha   90.00
_cell.angle_beta   90.00
_cell.angle_gamma   90.00
#
_symmetry.space_group_name_H-M   'P 1'
#
loop_
_entity.id
_entity.type
_entity.pdbx_description
1 polymer ?
#
loop_
_entity_poly.entity_id
_entity_poly.type
_entity_poly.pdbx_seq_one_letter_code
_entity_poly.pdbx_strand_id
1 'polypeptide(L)'
;MKKSLLLMPALLAPIPLAVSCVREETQEEKDEKLAKKYEKEYVDKQKYVFDDFEQFKIKDEHFEEQLEKDDLWAKPDRNIKKYWLTGLFYGDFDKWYNDFQHKFNIFKKVMNKYASKEIIEYKNPKINIDPVNLYYVKEVKFDFSRGIPSQSYYIWLGEKGFKKIVKLFNIPNLNLNLSSYLNPQALNILNNTSIAKTYYSKINIIGVFSIYSKIIEKMRDIFSIPKPYYKNEHFITYPAGEEHYQGKGDWKPKITFESFKGLEKPYFSTNDLLRLRYKISEYADDWTKLDEDYIEQYGNYDPLKFASYRFKIIEYDPDKPFDAEPSKVDEFVLSKHGI
;
A
#
# COMPACT_ATOMS: atom_id res chain seq x y z
N MET A 1 72.64 -13.24 -68.18
CA MET A 1 71.42 -14.07 -68.35
C MET A 1 71.56 -15.36 -67.55
N LYS A 2 70.84 -15.51 -66.44
CA LYS A 2 70.44 -16.79 -65.83
C LYS A 2 69.08 -16.55 -65.15
N LYS A 3 68.11 -17.38 -65.52
CA LYS A 3 66.73 -17.40 -65.00
C LYS A 3 66.76 -17.80 -63.52
N SER A 4 65.85 -17.22 -62.73
CA SER A 4 65.30 -17.90 -61.57
C SER A 4 63.79 -17.67 -61.56
N LEU A 5 63.04 -18.75 -61.72
CA LEU A 5 61.61 -18.82 -61.41
C LEU A 5 61.42 -18.52 -59.93
N LEU A 6 60.48 -17.64 -59.59
CA LEU A 6 59.95 -17.52 -58.24
C LEU A 6 58.44 -17.64 -58.29
N LEU A 7 57.97 -18.63 -57.53
CA LEU A 7 56.60 -19.08 -57.39
C LEU A 7 55.68 -17.96 -56.89
N MET A 8 54.44 -17.95 -57.40
CA MET A 8 53.32 -17.28 -56.73
C MET A 8 52.99 -18.00 -55.41
N PRO A 9 52.74 -17.25 -54.32
CA PRO A 9 51.84 -17.67 -53.26
C PRO A 9 50.49 -17.01 -53.49
N ALA A 10 49.44 -17.85 -53.55
CA ALA A 10 48.06 -17.46 -53.67
C ALA A 10 47.63 -16.49 -52.56
N LEU A 11 46.92 -15.42 -52.96
CA LEU A 11 46.16 -14.54 -52.08
C LEU A 11 45.11 -15.36 -51.32
N LEU A 12 45.41 -15.74 -50.08
CA LEU A 12 44.38 -16.08 -49.10
C LEU A 12 43.76 -14.76 -48.62
N ALA A 13 42.66 -14.37 -49.26
CA ALA A 13 41.82 -13.30 -48.74
C ALA A 13 41.26 -13.73 -47.37
N PRO A 14 41.32 -12.89 -46.33
CA PRO A 14 40.66 -13.18 -45.07
C PRO A 14 39.15 -13.17 -45.30
N ILE A 15 38.49 -14.30 -45.01
CA ILE A 15 37.04 -14.39 -44.92
C ILE A 15 36.62 -13.49 -43.75
N PRO A 16 35.82 -12.44 -43.95
CA PRO A 16 35.26 -11.70 -42.83
C PRO A 16 34.22 -12.62 -42.15
N LEU A 17 34.60 -13.19 -41.02
CA LEU A 17 33.66 -13.74 -40.05
C LEU A 17 32.85 -12.57 -39.51
N ALA A 18 31.70 -12.32 -40.12
CA ALA A 18 30.67 -11.45 -39.56
C ALA A 18 30.15 -12.10 -38.28
N VAL A 19 30.77 -11.75 -37.14
CA VAL A 19 30.20 -11.99 -35.83
C VAL A 19 28.98 -11.09 -35.73
N SER A 20 27.80 -11.68 -35.88
CA SER A 20 26.54 -11.04 -35.53
C SER A 20 26.52 -10.78 -34.03
N CYS A 21 27.10 -9.65 -33.60
CA CYS A 21 26.85 -9.12 -32.27
C CYS A 21 25.38 -8.71 -32.21
N VAL A 22 24.55 -9.56 -31.62
CA VAL A 22 23.18 -9.20 -31.23
C VAL A 22 23.35 -8.07 -30.20
N ARG A 23 23.16 -6.81 -30.62
CA ARG A 23 23.22 -5.67 -29.71
C ARG A 23 22.09 -5.83 -28.69
N GLU A 24 22.45 -6.07 -27.43
CA GLU A 24 21.49 -6.04 -26.34
C GLU A 24 20.95 -4.62 -26.19
N GLU A 25 19.63 -4.50 -26.12
CA GLU A 25 18.96 -3.23 -25.95
C GLU A 25 19.30 -2.62 -24.59
N THR A 26 19.62 -1.32 -24.59
CA THR A 26 19.90 -0.59 -23.36
C THR A 26 18.62 -0.45 -22.53
N GLN A 27 18.75 -0.18 -21.22
CA GLN A 27 17.57 0.07 -20.38
C GLN A 27 16.81 1.31 -20.86
N GLU A 28 17.50 2.33 -21.35
CA GLU A 28 16.87 3.54 -21.89
C GLU A 28 16.04 3.24 -23.15
N GLU A 29 16.57 2.42 -24.07
CA GLU A 29 15.82 1.98 -25.26
C GLU A 29 14.57 1.17 -24.87
N LYS A 30 14.66 0.33 -23.83
CA LYS A 30 13.51 -0.43 -23.28
C LYS A 30 12.48 0.50 -22.65
N ASP A 31 12.92 1.48 -21.87
CA ASP A 31 12.05 2.47 -21.22
C ASP A 31 11.33 3.34 -22.26
N GLU A 32 12.02 3.75 -23.33
CA GLU A 32 11.40 4.53 -24.42
C GLU A 32 10.36 3.70 -25.17
N LYS A 33 10.64 2.42 -25.46
CA LYS A 33 9.66 1.50 -26.06
C LYS A 33 8.46 1.30 -25.17
N LEU A 34 8.67 1.13 -23.86
CA LEU A 34 7.60 0.99 -22.89
C LEU A 34 6.76 2.27 -22.78
N ALA A 35 7.40 3.44 -22.78
CA ALA A 35 6.70 4.73 -22.80
C ALA A 35 5.84 4.89 -24.05
N LYS A 36 6.33 4.53 -25.24
CA LYS A 36 5.56 4.53 -26.49
C LYS A 36 4.39 3.53 -26.44
N LYS A 37 4.58 2.35 -25.83
CA LYS A 37 3.50 1.39 -25.58
C LYS A 37 2.42 2.00 -24.68
N TYR A 38 2.82 2.70 -23.62
CA TYR A 38 1.90 3.34 -22.68
C TYR A 38 1.17 4.55 -23.26
N GLU A 39 1.82 5.34 -24.11
CA GLU A 39 1.16 6.40 -24.88
C GLU A 39 0.00 5.79 -25.70
N LYS A 40 0.27 4.75 -26.50
CA LYS A 40 -0.75 4.06 -27.29
C LYS A 40 -1.85 3.40 -26.46
N GLU A 41 -1.48 2.74 -25.36
CA GLU A 41 -2.44 1.97 -24.56
C GLU A 41 -3.31 2.86 -23.68
N TYR A 42 -2.74 3.88 -23.04
CA TYR A 42 -3.42 4.65 -22.02
C TYR A 42 -3.87 6.03 -22.50
N VAL A 43 -3.14 6.66 -23.44
CA VAL A 43 -3.48 7.99 -23.97
C VAL A 43 -4.35 7.86 -25.21
N ASP A 44 -3.88 7.18 -26.26
CA ASP A 44 -4.61 7.09 -27.54
C ASP A 44 -5.97 6.39 -27.38
N LYS A 45 -6.03 5.35 -26.54
CA LYS A 45 -7.27 4.63 -26.21
C LYS A 45 -8.06 5.26 -25.04
N GLN A 46 -7.58 6.37 -24.46
CA GLN A 46 -8.22 7.04 -23.32
C GLN A 46 -8.46 6.14 -22.10
N LYS A 47 -7.57 5.16 -21.89
CA LYS A 47 -7.60 4.21 -20.78
C LYS A 47 -6.67 4.74 -19.68
N TYR A 48 -7.10 5.70 -18.87
CA TYR A 48 -6.20 6.37 -17.92
C TYR A 48 -5.95 5.62 -16.60
N VAL A 49 -6.23 4.32 -16.55
CA VAL A 49 -6.04 3.46 -15.37
C VAL A 49 -4.82 2.57 -15.58
N PHE A 50 -3.81 2.73 -14.74
CA PHE A 50 -2.63 1.88 -14.76
C PHE A 50 -2.96 0.46 -14.33
N ASP A 51 -2.77 -0.51 -15.23
CA ASP A 51 -3.04 -1.92 -15.01
C ASP A 51 -1.96 -2.88 -15.58
N ASP A 52 -0.85 -2.34 -16.09
CA ASP A 52 0.30 -3.12 -16.59
C ASP A 52 1.20 -3.62 -15.45
N PHE A 53 0.61 -4.43 -14.57
CA PHE A 53 1.32 -5.19 -13.54
C PHE A 53 0.59 -6.51 -13.28
N GLU A 54 1.34 -7.55 -12.96
CA GLU A 54 0.75 -8.77 -12.43
C GLU A 54 0.47 -8.59 -10.94
N GLN A 55 -0.67 -9.10 -10.46
CA GLN A 55 -0.96 -9.12 -9.02
C GLN A 55 0.07 -9.98 -8.29
N PHE A 56 0.71 -9.44 -7.25
CA PHE A 56 1.61 -10.22 -6.40
C PHE A 56 0.84 -11.41 -5.81
N LYS A 57 1.37 -12.62 -6.03
CA LYS A 57 0.79 -13.86 -5.52
C LYS A 57 1.51 -14.25 -4.25
N ILE A 58 0.84 -14.07 -3.11
CA ILE A 58 1.27 -14.60 -1.82
C ILE A 58 1.11 -16.13 -1.87
N LYS A 59 2.17 -16.88 -1.58
CA LYS A 59 2.19 -18.34 -1.63
C LYS A 59 2.52 -18.93 -0.26
N ASP A 60 2.30 -20.23 -0.08
CA ASP A 60 2.59 -20.89 1.19
C ASP A 60 4.09 -20.86 1.53
N GLU A 61 4.98 -20.94 0.53
CA GLU A 61 6.44 -20.90 0.73
C GLU A 61 6.96 -19.51 1.17
N HIS A 62 6.10 -18.49 1.13
CA HIS A 62 6.39 -17.17 1.70
C HIS A 62 6.29 -17.15 3.23
N PHE A 63 5.78 -18.22 3.84
CA PHE A 63 5.55 -18.33 5.27
C PHE A 63 6.29 -19.51 5.87
N GLU A 64 6.79 -19.31 7.08
CA GLU A 64 7.32 -20.35 7.93
C GLU A 64 6.49 -20.40 9.21
N GLU A 65 5.81 -21.52 9.44
CA GLU A 65 5.01 -21.74 10.65
C GLU A 65 5.95 -21.96 11.84
N GLN A 66 5.76 -21.18 12.89
CA GLN A 66 6.49 -21.32 14.14
C GLN A 66 5.64 -22.17 15.08
N LEU A 67 6.21 -23.28 15.55
CA LEU A 67 5.54 -24.26 16.42
C LEU A 67 5.72 -23.96 17.92
N GLU A 68 6.48 -22.91 18.25
CA GLU A 68 6.70 -22.49 19.63
C GLU A 68 5.40 -21.94 20.23
N LYS A 69 5.11 -22.35 21.48
CA LYS A 69 4.03 -21.73 22.25
C LYS A 69 4.34 -20.26 22.44
N ASP A 70 3.35 -19.42 22.18
CA ASP A 70 3.48 -17.98 22.25
C ASP A 70 2.80 -17.47 23.52
N ASP A 71 3.56 -16.79 24.36
CA ASP A 71 3.08 -16.22 25.63
C ASP A 71 2.22 -14.96 25.42
N LEU A 72 1.87 -14.65 24.17
CA LEU A 72 1.07 -13.49 23.80
C LEU A 72 -0.41 -13.63 24.22
N TRP A 73 -0.92 -14.85 24.36
CA TRP A 73 -2.32 -15.11 24.70
C TRP A 73 -2.51 -15.68 26.09
N ALA A 74 -3.52 -15.17 26.80
CA ALA A 74 -3.90 -15.60 28.15
C ALA A 74 -4.25 -17.10 28.28
N LYS A 75 -4.56 -17.73 27.14
CA LYS A 75 -4.83 -19.16 27.02
C LYS A 75 -3.96 -19.73 25.89
N PRO A 76 -2.83 -20.38 26.21
CA PRO A 76 -1.89 -20.89 25.20
C PRO A 76 -2.40 -22.12 24.43
N ASP A 77 -3.52 -22.72 24.85
CA ASP A 77 -4.16 -23.86 24.17
C ASP A 77 -4.93 -23.45 22.90
N ARG A 78 -4.86 -22.18 22.51
CA ARG A 78 -5.43 -21.69 21.27
C ARG A 78 -4.51 -22.08 20.11
N ASN A 79 -5.06 -22.79 19.13
CA ASN A 79 -4.40 -23.09 17.86
C ASN A 79 -4.27 -21.83 16.97
N ILE A 80 -3.72 -20.74 17.50
CA ILE A 80 -3.40 -19.54 16.72
C ILE A 80 -2.06 -19.79 16.03
N LYS A 81 -2.06 -19.65 14.72
CA LYS A 81 -0.88 -19.93 13.92
C LYS A 81 0.07 -18.73 13.88
N LYS A 82 1.31 -18.95 14.28
CA LYS A 82 2.38 -17.97 14.22
C LYS A 82 3.18 -18.16 12.94
N TYR A 83 3.36 -17.10 12.18
CA TYR A 83 4.11 -17.13 10.93
C TYR A 83 5.24 -16.13 10.89
N TRP A 84 6.37 -16.54 10.29
CA TRP A 84 7.41 -15.64 9.81
C TRP A 84 7.32 -15.51 8.29
N LEU A 85 7.73 -14.35 7.77
CA LEU A 85 7.94 -14.17 6.33
C LEU A 85 9.33 -14.69 5.95
N THR A 86 9.38 -15.57 4.96
CA THR A 86 10.61 -16.24 4.52
C THR A 86 11.51 -15.33 3.68
N GLY A 87 12.75 -15.76 3.46
CA GLY A 87 13.66 -15.12 2.49
C GLY A 87 13.08 -15.08 1.07
N LEU A 88 12.29 -16.09 0.70
CA LEU A 88 11.61 -16.15 -0.60
C LEU A 88 10.58 -15.02 -0.75
N PHE A 89 9.78 -14.75 0.29
CA PHE A 89 8.87 -13.60 0.29
C PHE A 89 9.63 -12.30 0.01
N TYR A 90 10.74 -12.07 0.71
CA TYR A 90 11.49 -10.83 0.54
C TYR A 90 12.06 -10.68 -0.88
N GLY A 91 12.61 -11.75 -1.45
CA GLY A 91 13.14 -11.76 -2.82
C GLY A 91 12.06 -11.52 -3.87
N ASP A 92 10.95 -12.27 -3.77
CA ASP A 92 9.82 -12.14 -4.69
C ASP A 92 9.17 -10.76 -4.59
N PHE A 93 8.95 -10.27 -3.36
CA PHE A 93 8.35 -8.96 -3.13
C PHE A 93 9.23 -7.83 -3.64
N ASP A 94 10.55 -7.85 -3.40
CA ASP A 94 11.43 -6.80 -3.90
C ASP A 94 11.49 -6.78 -5.42
N LYS A 95 11.55 -7.95 -6.07
CA LYS A 95 11.49 -8.05 -7.53
C LYS A 95 10.19 -7.46 -8.06
N TRP A 96 9.06 -7.87 -7.49
CA TRP A 96 7.74 -7.39 -7.90
C TRP A 96 7.57 -5.88 -7.66
N TYR A 97 7.93 -5.40 -6.47
CA TYR A 97 7.78 -3.99 -6.09
C TYR A 97 8.64 -3.08 -6.96
N ASN A 98 9.87 -3.50 -7.27
CA ASN A 98 10.75 -2.73 -8.15
C ASN A 98 10.20 -2.66 -9.58
N ASP A 99 9.69 -3.77 -10.12
CA ASP A 99 9.04 -3.79 -11.44
C ASP A 99 7.78 -2.90 -11.47
N PHE A 100 6.91 -3.04 -10.46
CA PHE A 100 5.72 -2.21 -10.30
C PHE A 100 6.07 -0.72 -10.26
N GLN A 101 7.01 -0.32 -9.41
CA GLN A 101 7.42 1.08 -9.28
C GLN A 101 8.07 1.61 -10.56
N HIS A 102 8.90 0.80 -11.23
CA HIS A 102 9.53 1.17 -12.49
C HIS A 102 8.48 1.47 -13.58
N LYS A 103 7.58 0.52 -13.83
CA LYS A 103 6.48 0.66 -14.79
C LYS A 103 5.55 1.81 -14.43
N PHE A 104 5.17 1.91 -13.16
CA PHE A 104 4.31 2.99 -12.69
C PHE A 104 4.96 4.37 -12.85
N ASN A 105 6.28 4.49 -12.65
CA ASN A 105 7.00 5.73 -12.90
C ASN A 105 7.02 6.13 -14.38
N ILE A 106 7.16 5.18 -15.30
CA ILE A 106 7.04 5.45 -16.74
C ILE A 106 5.61 5.86 -17.10
N PHE A 107 4.60 5.18 -16.55
CA PHE A 107 3.20 5.56 -16.71
C PHE A 107 2.95 7.01 -16.26
N LYS A 108 3.42 7.39 -15.06
CA LYS A 108 3.31 8.77 -14.57
C LYS A 108 3.95 9.77 -15.53
N LYS A 109 5.14 9.49 -16.07
CA LYS A 109 5.82 10.36 -17.05
C LYS A 109 4.97 10.55 -18.31
N VAL A 110 4.43 9.47 -18.87
CA VAL A 110 3.56 9.50 -20.06
C VAL A 110 2.28 10.31 -19.78
N MET A 111 1.62 10.05 -18.65
CA MET A 111 0.41 10.78 -18.25
C MET A 111 0.67 12.28 -18.09
N ASN A 112 1.75 12.67 -17.40
CA ASN A 112 2.07 14.10 -17.25
C ASN A 112 2.35 14.78 -18.58
N LYS A 113 2.99 14.07 -19.53
CA LYS A 113 3.36 14.64 -20.82
C LYS A 113 2.17 14.80 -21.77
N TYR A 114 1.30 13.80 -21.84
CA TYR A 114 0.28 13.72 -22.91
C TYR A 114 -1.16 13.76 -22.42
N ALA A 115 -1.41 13.52 -21.13
CA ALA A 115 -2.75 13.43 -20.56
C ALA A 115 -2.83 14.11 -19.17
N SER A 116 -2.13 15.24 -18.98
CA SER A 116 -2.06 15.92 -17.68
C SER A 116 -3.43 16.37 -17.16
N LYS A 117 -4.36 16.70 -18.07
CA LYS A 117 -5.76 17.05 -17.75
C LYS A 117 -6.58 15.89 -17.17
N GLU A 118 -6.07 14.67 -17.28
CA GLU A 118 -6.71 13.44 -16.80
C GLU A 118 -6.19 13.01 -15.43
N ILE A 119 -5.10 13.62 -14.97
CA ILE A 119 -4.55 13.43 -13.63
C ILE A 119 -5.40 14.24 -12.65
N ILE A 120 -5.85 13.62 -11.56
CA ILE A 120 -6.53 14.33 -10.49
C ILE A 120 -5.49 14.94 -9.57
N GLU A 121 -5.63 16.23 -9.27
CA GLU A 121 -4.84 16.90 -8.25
C GLU A 121 -5.66 16.98 -6.96
N TYR A 122 -5.08 16.51 -5.85
CA TYR A 122 -5.62 16.73 -4.51
C TYR A 122 -4.82 17.82 -3.81
N LYS A 123 -5.53 18.86 -3.37
CA LYS A 123 -4.98 19.94 -2.54
C LYS A 123 -5.92 20.19 -1.38
N ASN A 124 -5.42 20.07 -0.15
CA ASN A 124 -6.17 20.57 0.99
C ASN A 124 -5.77 22.04 1.23
N PRO A 125 -6.67 23.02 1.03
CA PRO A 125 -6.35 24.43 1.26
C PRO A 125 -6.06 24.78 2.73
N LYS A 126 -6.42 23.90 3.67
CA LYS A 126 -6.20 24.08 5.11
C LYS A 126 -4.81 23.63 5.59
N ILE A 127 -4.06 22.92 4.75
CA ILE A 127 -2.66 22.56 5.03
C ILE A 127 -1.78 23.20 3.95
N ASN A 128 -0.70 23.85 4.36
CA ASN A 128 0.31 24.37 3.44
C ASN A 128 1.19 23.24 2.88
N ILE A 129 0.61 22.39 2.03
CA ILE A 129 1.30 21.31 1.31
C ILE A 129 1.17 21.51 -0.20
N ASP A 130 2.20 21.07 -0.92
CA ASP A 130 2.12 20.99 -2.38
C ASP A 130 0.96 20.07 -2.80
N PRO A 131 0.27 20.42 -3.90
CA PRO A 131 -0.76 19.56 -4.44
C PRO A 131 -0.21 18.17 -4.78
N VAL A 132 -1.03 17.15 -4.56
CA VAL A 132 -0.67 15.75 -4.78
C VAL A 132 -1.34 15.26 -6.06
N ASN A 133 -0.53 14.90 -7.06
CA ASN A 133 -1.02 14.27 -8.29
C ASN A 133 -1.41 12.81 -8.02
N LEU A 134 -2.70 12.50 -8.18
CA LEU A 134 -3.26 11.18 -8.04
C LEU A 134 -3.47 10.55 -9.41
N TYR A 135 -2.85 9.39 -9.58
CA TYR A 135 -2.97 8.59 -10.79
C TYR A 135 -3.90 7.42 -10.50
N TYR A 136 -4.78 7.10 -11.43
CA TYR A 136 -5.66 5.95 -11.30
C TYR A 136 -4.88 4.66 -11.47
N VAL A 137 -5.00 3.77 -10.50
CA VAL A 137 -4.34 2.46 -10.49
C VAL A 137 -5.41 1.40 -10.27
N LYS A 138 -5.35 0.30 -11.02
CA LYS A 138 -6.17 -0.89 -10.76
C LYS A 138 -5.88 -1.38 -9.34
N GLU A 139 -6.90 -1.83 -8.60
CA GLU A 139 -6.74 -2.24 -7.20
C GLU A 139 -5.63 -3.27 -7.03
N VAL A 140 -4.71 -3.00 -6.08
CA VAL A 140 -3.59 -3.87 -5.76
C VAL A 140 -3.86 -4.58 -4.44
N LYS A 141 -3.95 -5.91 -4.46
CA LYS A 141 -4.39 -6.71 -3.32
C LYS A 141 -3.22 -7.37 -2.60
N PHE A 142 -3.14 -7.23 -1.28
CA PHE A 142 -2.23 -7.99 -0.44
C PHE A 142 -3.04 -8.63 0.67
N ASP A 143 -3.26 -9.94 0.56
CA ASP A 143 -4.00 -10.71 1.55
C ASP A 143 -3.09 -11.76 2.18
N PHE A 144 -2.65 -11.47 3.40
CA PHE A 144 -1.76 -12.34 4.17
C PHE A 144 -2.51 -13.45 4.92
N SER A 145 -3.83 -13.59 4.75
CA SER A 145 -4.64 -14.55 5.49
C SER A 145 -4.40 -16.00 5.15
N ARG A 146 -4.02 -16.29 3.89
CA ARG A 146 -3.96 -17.66 3.37
C ARG A 146 -5.29 -18.42 3.58
N GLY A 147 -6.41 -17.71 3.62
CA GLY A 147 -7.73 -18.28 3.92
C GLY A 147 -7.99 -18.57 5.41
N ILE A 148 -7.09 -18.19 6.31
CA ILE A 148 -7.25 -18.32 7.76
C ILE A 148 -7.96 -17.08 8.31
N PRO A 149 -8.93 -17.20 9.24
CA PRO A 149 -9.55 -16.05 9.88
C PRO A 149 -8.51 -15.14 10.56
N SER A 150 -8.68 -13.80 10.45
CA SER A 150 -7.68 -12.84 10.89
C SER A 150 -7.32 -12.86 12.39
N GLN A 151 -8.18 -13.43 13.24
CA GLN A 151 -7.92 -13.62 14.67
C GLN A 151 -7.30 -14.99 15.00
N SER A 152 -7.10 -15.86 14.00
CA SER A 152 -6.61 -17.24 14.15
C SER A 152 -5.19 -17.44 13.61
N TYR A 153 -4.57 -16.39 13.09
CA TYR A 153 -3.16 -16.37 12.76
C TYR A 153 -2.60 -14.98 13.03
N TYR A 154 -1.27 -14.90 13.06
CA TYR A 154 -0.58 -13.64 12.95
C TYR A 154 0.80 -13.81 12.35
N ILE A 155 1.32 -12.73 11.80
CA ILE A 155 2.69 -12.66 11.30
C ILE A 155 3.53 -11.93 12.33
N TRP A 156 4.63 -12.56 12.72
CA TRP A 156 5.66 -11.91 13.49
C TRP A 156 6.63 -11.20 12.54
N LEU A 157 6.61 -9.86 12.54
CA LEU A 157 7.45 -9.05 11.69
C LEU A 157 8.66 -8.53 12.46
N GLY A 158 9.85 -9.02 12.10
CA GLY A 158 11.08 -8.30 12.42
C GLY A 158 11.21 -7.00 11.62
N GLU A 159 12.22 -6.19 11.91
CA GLU A 159 12.46 -4.89 11.25
C GLU A 159 12.43 -4.97 9.71
N LYS A 160 13.08 -6.00 9.12
CA LYS A 160 13.10 -6.19 7.67
C LYS A 160 11.71 -6.44 7.10
N GLY A 161 10.93 -7.31 7.73
CA GLY A 161 9.56 -7.62 7.32
C GLY A 161 8.66 -6.40 7.44
N PHE A 162 8.75 -5.68 8.56
CA PHE A 162 7.97 -4.48 8.77
C PHE A 162 8.32 -3.39 7.74
N LYS A 163 9.59 -3.18 7.38
CA LYS A 163 9.98 -2.28 6.26
C LYS A 163 9.28 -2.63 4.95
N LYS A 164 9.07 -3.92 4.64
CA LYS A 164 8.33 -4.33 3.44
C LYS A 164 6.85 -3.99 3.54
N ILE A 165 6.23 -4.23 4.69
CA ILE A 165 4.84 -3.84 4.93
C ILE A 165 4.68 -2.32 4.80
N VAL A 166 5.60 -1.52 5.33
CA VAL A 166 5.53 -0.05 5.19
C VAL A 166 5.61 0.39 3.73
N LYS A 167 6.41 -0.28 2.89
CA LYS A 167 6.45 -0.01 1.44
C LYS A 167 5.10 -0.22 0.75
N LEU A 168 4.22 -1.09 1.27
CA LEU A 168 2.89 -1.30 0.68
C LEU A 168 2.07 0.00 0.72
N PHE A 169 2.20 0.83 1.75
CA PHE A 169 1.50 2.12 1.83
C PHE A 169 1.90 3.12 0.75
N ASN A 170 2.97 2.85 -0.02
CA ASN A 170 3.36 3.63 -1.21
C ASN A 170 2.68 3.16 -2.51
N ILE A 171 1.81 2.16 -2.44
CA ILE A 171 1.07 1.62 -3.57
C ILE A 171 -0.31 2.28 -3.61
N PRO A 172 -0.64 3.05 -4.67
CA PRO A 172 -1.97 3.62 -4.83
C PRO A 172 -3.02 2.53 -4.98
N ASN A 173 -4.22 2.80 -4.46
CA ASN A 173 -5.36 1.89 -4.50
C ASN A 173 -5.09 0.52 -3.85
N LEU A 174 -4.29 0.51 -2.77
CA LEU A 174 -3.99 -0.68 -1.99
C LEU A 174 -5.24 -1.24 -1.30
N ASN A 175 -5.39 -2.56 -1.40
CA ASN A 175 -6.28 -3.39 -0.61
C ASN A 175 -5.42 -4.33 0.26
N LEU A 176 -5.30 -4.04 1.55
CA LEU A 176 -4.45 -4.78 2.49
C LEU A 176 -5.29 -5.53 3.52
N ASN A 177 -4.98 -6.81 3.71
CA ASN A 177 -5.43 -7.61 4.84
C ASN A 177 -4.20 -8.22 5.53
N LEU A 178 -3.95 -7.79 6.76
CA LEU A 178 -2.78 -8.16 7.55
C LEU A 178 -3.20 -8.46 8.99
N SER A 179 -2.79 -9.61 9.50
CA SER A 179 -2.77 -9.88 10.93
C SER A 179 -1.32 -9.97 11.38
N SER A 180 -0.88 -9.08 12.26
CA SER A 180 0.52 -8.97 12.62
C SER A 180 0.72 -8.48 14.05
N TYR A 181 1.73 -9.04 14.70
CA TYR A 181 2.26 -8.43 15.92
C TYR A 181 3.13 -7.23 15.53
N LEU A 182 2.64 -6.03 15.83
CA LEU A 182 3.33 -4.76 15.54
C LEU A 182 3.97 -4.25 16.83
N ASN A 183 5.19 -4.71 17.10
CA ASN A 183 5.89 -4.24 18.29
C ASN A 183 6.23 -2.73 18.19
N PRO A 184 6.30 -2.00 19.31
CA PRO A 184 6.57 -0.55 19.31
C PRO A 184 7.88 -0.17 18.60
N GLN A 185 8.90 -1.03 18.65
CA GLN A 185 10.19 -0.81 18.00
C GLN A 185 10.07 -0.84 16.47
N ALA A 186 9.29 -1.78 15.93
CA ALA A 186 9.00 -1.89 14.51
C ALA A 186 8.22 -0.65 14.05
N LEU A 187 7.26 -0.18 14.85
CA LEU A 187 6.47 1.00 14.50
C LEU A 187 7.31 2.28 14.41
N ASN A 188 8.47 2.39 15.09
CA ASN A 188 9.41 3.49 14.88
C ASN A 188 9.92 3.58 13.43
N ILE A 189 9.90 2.47 12.68
CA ILE A 189 10.25 2.45 11.25
C ILE A 189 9.26 3.28 10.43
N LEU A 190 7.99 3.40 10.86
CA LEU A 190 7.01 4.27 10.18
C LEU A 190 7.49 5.72 10.17
N ASN A 191 8.01 6.22 11.30
CA ASN A 191 8.49 7.60 11.42
C ASN A 191 9.68 7.89 10.50
N ASN A 192 10.54 6.89 10.29
CA ASN A 192 11.77 7.02 9.49
C ASN A 192 11.57 6.67 8.00
N THR A 193 10.40 6.15 7.62
CA THR A 193 10.13 5.76 6.24
C THR A 193 9.38 6.86 5.51
N SER A 194 9.90 7.23 4.33
CA SER A 194 9.17 8.11 3.42
C SER A 194 7.96 7.36 2.86
N ILE A 195 6.77 7.92 3.14
CA ILE A 195 5.50 7.41 2.64
C ILE A 195 4.99 8.39 1.60
N ALA A 196 4.83 7.91 0.37
CA ALA A 196 4.24 8.66 -0.72
C ALA A 196 2.78 8.97 -0.36
N LYS A 197 2.40 10.25 -0.47
CA LYS A 197 1.01 10.67 -0.32
C LYS A 197 0.17 10.04 -1.42
N THR A 198 -0.65 9.07 -1.07
CA THR A 198 -1.49 8.32 -2.01
C THR A 198 -2.77 7.83 -1.32
N TYR A 199 -3.65 7.21 -2.10
CA TYR A 199 -4.96 6.76 -1.64
C TYR A 199 -5.06 5.23 -1.59
N TYR A 200 -6.04 4.72 -0.84
CA TYR A 200 -6.25 3.30 -0.60
C TYR A 200 -7.70 2.89 -0.89
N SER A 201 -7.92 1.63 -1.26
CA SER A 201 -9.28 1.08 -1.38
C SER A 201 -9.76 0.49 -0.05
N LYS A 202 -8.92 -0.32 0.59
CA LYS A 202 -9.26 -1.00 1.83
C LYS A 202 -8.00 -1.32 2.62
N ILE A 203 -7.97 -1.02 3.90
CA ILE A 203 -6.89 -1.40 4.80
C ILE A 203 -7.52 -2.11 5.99
N ASN A 204 -7.11 -3.34 6.23
CA ASN A 204 -7.54 -4.14 7.36
C ASN A 204 -6.30 -4.66 8.08
N ILE A 205 -6.05 -4.18 9.30
CA ILE A 205 -4.92 -4.58 10.12
C ILE A 205 -5.43 -5.07 11.47
N ILE A 206 -5.12 -6.32 11.78
CA ILE A 206 -5.36 -6.92 13.08
C ILE A 206 -4.01 -6.99 13.79
N GLY A 207 -3.95 -6.58 15.06
CA GLY A 207 -2.66 -6.55 15.75
C GLY A 207 -2.70 -6.13 17.21
N VAL A 208 -1.52 -5.79 17.72
CA VAL A 208 -1.33 -5.07 18.97
C VAL A 208 -0.99 -3.63 18.62
N PHE A 209 -1.68 -2.66 19.21
CA PHE A 209 -1.53 -1.24 18.92
C PHE A 209 -1.14 -0.44 20.17
N SER A 210 -0.03 -0.81 20.81
CA SER A 210 0.58 0.01 21.87
C SER A 210 1.55 1.00 21.20
N ILE A 211 1.10 2.22 20.96
CA ILE A 211 1.79 3.20 20.10
C ILE A 211 1.84 4.59 20.75
N TYR A 212 2.97 5.27 20.62
CA TYR A 212 3.16 6.64 21.14
C TYR A 212 2.59 7.70 20.17
N SER A 213 2.41 8.93 20.69
CA SER A 213 1.87 10.12 19.99
C SER A 213 2.34 10.28 18.54
N LYS A 214 3.65 10.24 18.30
CA LYS A 214 4.26 10.42 16.96
C LYS A 214 3.81 9.39 15.93
N ILE A 215 3.56 8.15 16.35
CA ILE A 215 3.09 7.08 15.45
C ILE A 215 1.63 7.35 15.05
N ILE A 216 0.80 7.87 15.97
CA ILE A 216 -0.58 8.29 15.66
C ILE A 216 -0.56 9.39 14.59
N GLU A 217 0.27 10.42 14.75
CA GLU A 217 0.44 11.50 13.76
C GLU A 217 0.86 10.94 12.39
N LYS A 218 1.81 9.99 12.38
CA LYS A 218 2.22 9.36 11.12
C LYS A 218 1.09 8.56 10.48
N MET A 219 0.25 7.88 11.26
CA MET A 219 -0.93 7.17 10.74
C MET A 219 -1.97 8.15 10.19
N ARG A 220 -2.19 9.29 10.86
CA ARG A 220 -3.03 10.39 10.34
C ARG A 220 -2.56 10.87 8.97
N ASP A 221 -1.25 11.05 8.80
CA ASP A 221 -0.64 11.44 7.53
C ASP A 221 -0.80 10.38 6.43
N ILE A 222 -0.64 9.09 6.76
CA ILE A 222 -0.80 7.98 5.79
C ILE A 222 -2.20 8.02 5.20
N PHE A 223 -3.23 8.15 6.04
CA PHE A 223 -4.64 8.12 5.61
C PHE A 223 -5.21 9.51 5.27
N SER A 224 -4.34 10.49 4.98
CA SER A 224 -4.71 11.87 4.70
C SER A 224 -5.32 12.14 3.33
N ILE A 225 -4.99 11.29 2.35
CA ILE A 225 -5.37 11.49 0.95
C ILE A 225 -6.62 10.65 0.67
N PRO A 226 -7.78 11.26 0.41
CA PRO A 226 -9.01 10.53 0.14
C PRO A 226 -8.93 9.83 -1.23
N LYS A 227 -9.77 8.81 -1.42
CA LYS A 227 -9.81 8.05 -2.68
C LYS A 227 -10.52 8.87 -3.76
N PRO A 228 -9.89 9.15 -4.92
CA PRO A 228 -10.59 9.81 -6.02
C PRO A 228 -11.68 8.91 -6.60
N TYR A 229 -12.80 9.49 -7.01
CA TYR A 229 -13.78 8.77 -7.81
C TYR A 229 -13.26 8.62 -9.26
N TYR A 230 -13.51 7.47 -9.92
CA TYR A 230 -12.92 7.16 -11.22
C TYR A 230 -13.61 7.88 -12.38
N LYS A 231 -12.85 8.62 -13.21
CA LYS A 231 -13.35 9.38 -14.36
C LYS A 231 -14.15 8.56 -15.41
N ASN A 232 -13.88 7.27 -15.57
CA ASN A 232 -14.62 6.41 -16.51
C ASN A 232 -15.87 5.72 -15.89
N GLU A 233 -16.16 5.99 -14.61
CA GLU A 233 -17.50 5.87 -14.03
C GLU A 233 -18.27 7.22 -14.11
N HIS A 234 -17.71 8.26 -14.75
CA HIS A 234 -18.15 9.67 -14.63
C HIS A 234 -18.57 10.41 -15.90
N PHE A 235 -18.95 9.72 -16.97
CA PHE A 235 -19.72 10.37 -18.05
C PHE A 235 -21.11 9.78 -18.19
N ILE A 236 -21.86 9.82 -17.10
CA ILE A 236 -23.27 10.19 -17.20
C ILE A 236 -23.44 11.42 -16.30
N THR A 237 -23.66 12.57 -16.92
CA THR A 237 -24.02 13.81 -16.24
C THR A 237 -25.35 13.60 -15.54
N TYR A 238 -25.31 13.33 -14.23
CA TYR A 238 -26.52 13.37 -13.41
C TYR A 238 -26.61 14.71 -12.67
N PRO A 239 -27.80 15.34 -12.63
CA PRO A 239 -27.98 16.63 -11.98
C PRO A 239 -27.67 16.54 -10.48
N ALA A 240 -27.15 17.64 -9.93
CA ALA A 240 -26.82 17.76 -8.52
C ALA A 240 -28.04 17.45 -7.64
N GLY A 241 -27.93 16.45 -6.77
CA GLY A 241 -28.95 16.17 -5.75
C GLY A 241 -29.20 14.70 -5.39
N GLU A 242 -28.65 13.73 -6.11
CA GLU A 242 -28.91 12.31 -5.80
C GLU A 242 -27.66 11.59 -5.26
N GLU A 243 -27.82 10.95 -4.09
CA GLU A 243 -26.84 10.09 -3.40
C GLU A 243 -26.55 8.76 -4.14
N HIS A 244 -26.56 8.77 -5.47
CA HIS A 244 -26.40 7.59 -6.32
C HIS A 244 -24.95 7.38 -6.83
N TYR A 245 -23.94 7.77 -6.04
CA TYR A 245 -22.54 7.45 -6.31
C TYR A 245 -22.23 5.99 -5.96
N GLN A 246 -22.78 5.02 -6.69
CA GLN A 246 -22.46 3.59 -6.49
C GLN A 246 -21.73 3.05 -7.71
N GLY A 247 -20.41 3.26 -7.77
CA GLY A 247 -19.54 2.47 -8.65
C GLY A 247 -19.66 0.99 -8.34
N LYS A 248 -19.37 0.11 -9.30
CA LYS A 248 -19.39 -1.36 -9.07
C LYS A 248 -18.20 -1.75 -8.19
N GLY A 249 -18.40 -1.81 -6.88
CA GLY A 249 -17.39 -2.17 -5.87
C GLY A 249 -17.60 -1.41 -4.55
N ASP A 250 -16.75 -1.65 -3.55
CA ASP A 250 -16.76 -0.85 -2.31
C ASP A 250 -16.09 0.52 -2.61
N TRP A 251 -16.86 1.41 -3.25
CA TRP A 251 -16.43 2.77 -3.63
C TRP A 251 -16.13 3.64 -2.40
N LYS A 252 -16.71 3.29 -1.24
CA LYS A 252 -16.44 3.93 0.04
C LYS A 252 -15.21 3.26 0.68
N PRO A 253 -14.02 3.86 0.62
CA PRO A 253 -12.82 3.20 1.11
C PRO A 253 -12.92 2.98 2.63
N LYS A 254 -12.44 1.83 3.10
CA LYS A 254 -12.59 1.40 4.50
C LYS A 254 -11.23 1.13 5.14
N ILE A 255 -11.01 1.72 6.30
CA ILE A 255 -9.82 1.51 7.13
C ILE A 255 -10.28 0.83 8.42
N THR A 256 -9.70 -0.31 8.75
CA THR A 256 -10.06 -1.09 9.93
C THR A 256 -8.81 -1.49 10.69
N PHE A 257 -8.84 -1.17 11.98
CA PHE A 257 -7.84 -1.57 12.96
C PHE A 257 -8.51 -2.36 14.05
N GLU A 258 -8.09 -3.60 14.27
CA GLU A 258 -8.74 -4.48 15.24
C GLU A 258 -7.69 -5.11 16.15
N SER A 259 -7.87 -5.00 17.47
CA SER A 259 -6.97 -5.65 18.42
C SER A 259 -7.12 -7.17 18.39
N PHE A 260 -6.06 -7.89 18.74
CA PHE A 260 -6.18 -9.31 19.03
C PHE A 260 -7.12 -9.58 20.22
N LYS A 261 -7.86 -10.68 20.13
CA LYS A 261 -8.72 -11.18 21.21
C LYS A 261 -7.93 -11.97 22.26
N GLY A 262 -8.16 -11.70 23.54
CA GLY A 262 -7.66 -12.52 24.67
C GLY A 262 -6.14 -12.59 24.79
N LEU A 263 -5.48 -11.45 24.64
CA LEU A 263 -4.05 -11.28 24.92
C LEU A 263 -3.74 -11.51 26.41
N GLU A 264 -2.55 -12.02 26.73
CA GLU A 264 -2.03 -12.14 28.10
C GLU A 264 -1.61 -10.75 28.64
N LYS A 265 -1.81 -10.49 29.93
CA LYS A 265 -1.26 -9.28 30.56
C LYS A 265 0.26 -9.49 30.82
N PRO A 266 1.14 -8.53 30.46
CA PRO A 266 0.87 -7.11 30.25
C PRO A 266 0.92 -6.66 28.78
N TYR A 267 0.71 -7.53 27.79
CA TYR A 267 0.88 -7.20 26.35
C TYR A 267 -0.16 -6.20 25.78
N PHE A 268 -0.79 -5.42 26.66
CA PHE A 268 -1.68 -4.27 26.49
C PHE A 268 -3.09 -4.58 25.98
N SER A 269 -4.06 -4.16 26.80
CA SER A 269 -5.51 -4.23 26.57
C SER A 269 -6.04 -3.09 25.69
N THR A 270 -5.21 -2.08 25.42
CA THR A 270 -5.67 -0.80 24.85
C THR A 270 -5.25 -0.69 23.39
N ASN A 271 -6.21 -0.44 22.51
CA ASN A 271 -5.96 -0.07 21.14
C ASN A 271 -5.68 1.43 21.09
N ASP A 272 -4.41 1.86 21.13
CA ASP A 272 -4.09 3.29 21.15
C ASP A 272 -4.55 4.00 19.87
N LEU A 273 -4.86 3.28 18.77
CA LEU A 273 -5.49 3.89 17.59
C LEU A 273 -6.92 4.37 17.85
N LEU A 274 -7.59 3.98 18.94
CA LEU A 274 -8.85 4.63 19.35
C LEU A 274 -8.70 6.14 19.54
N ARG A 275 -7.47 6.59 19.74
CA ARG A 275 -7.10 8.00 19.89
C ARG A 275 -6.94 8.73 18.56
N LEU A 276 -7.07 8.04 17.41
CA LEU A 276 -6.74 8.57 16.09
C LEU A 276 -7.49 9.87 15.75
N ARG A 277 -8.73 10.08 16.23
CA ARG A 277 -9.51 11.31 16.00
C ARG A 277 -9.56 12.31 17.18
N TYR A 278 -8.88 12.03 18.28
CA TYR A 278 -8.90 12.87 19.49
C TYR A 278 -7.59 13.64 19.67
N LYS A 279 -7.61 14.72 20.46
CA LYS A 279 -6.42 15.53 20.71
C LYS A 279 -5.37 14.67 21.43
N ILE A 280 -4.19 14.61 20.82
CA ILE A 280 -3.06 13.87 21.35
C ILE A 280 -2.47 14.67 22.52
N SER A 281 -2.34 14.04 23.69
CA SER A 281 -1.64 14.61 24.83
C SER A 281 -0.67 13.58 25.37
N GLU A 282 0.62 13.94 25.43
CA GLU A 282 1.64 13.05 25.99
C GLU A 282 1.48 12.81 27.50
N TYR A 283 0.63 13.62 28.17
CA TYR A 283 0.51 13.66 29.64
C TYR A 283 -0.93 13.49 30.17
N ALA A 284 -1.94 13.36 29.31
CA ALA A 284 -3.31 13.13 29.76
C ALA A 284 -3.72 11.69 29.47
N ASP A 285 -4.33 11.01 30.44
CA ASP A 285 -4.82 9.65 30.27
C ASP A 285 -6.23 9.60 29.63
N ASP A 286 -6.92 10.75 29.56
CA ASP A 286 -8.29 10.89 29.09
C ASP A 286 -8.40 11.76 27.81
N TRP A 287 -8.14 11.15 26.65
CA TRP A 287 -8.29 11.85 25.36
C TRP A 287 -9.75 11.84 24.92
N THR A 288 -10.54 12.73 25.52
CA THR A 288 -12.00 12.83 25.27
C THR A 288 -12.35 13.93 24.28
N LYS A 289 -11.45 14.89 24.07
CA LYS A 289 -11.68 16.03 23.17
C LYS A 289 -11.33 15.67 21.74
N LEU A 290 -12.30 15.79 20.83
CA LEU A 290 -12.09 15.63 19.39
C LEU A 290 -11.01 16.60 18.89
N ASP A 291 -10.18 16.10 17.98
CA ASP A 291 -9.19 16.90 17.29
C ASP A 291 -9.82 17.51 16.04
N GLU A 292 -10.57 18.60 16.25
CA GLU A 292 -11.19 19.36 15.16
C GLU A 292 -10.13 19.80 14.13
N ASP A 293 -8.93 20.16 14.58
CA ASP A 293 -7.82 20.55 13.71
C ASP A 293 -7.43 19.37 12.79
N TYR A 294 -7.31 18.15 13.33
CA TYR A 294 -7.09 16.94 12.53
C TYR A 294 -8.21 16.70 11.53
N ILE A 295 -9.48 16.77 11.95
CA ILE A 295 -10.62 16.54 11.04
C ILE A 295 -10.67 17.61 9.95
N GLU A 296 -10.32 18.85 10.26
CA GLU A 296 -10.28 19.93 9.29
C GLU A 296 -9.10 19.81 8.31
N GLN A 297 -7.92 19.44 8.82
CA GLN A 297 -6.69 19.31 8.03
C GLN A 297 -6.67 18.03 7.18
N TYR A 298 -7.28 16.95 7.66
CA TYR A 298 -7.18 15.63 7.02
C TYR A 298 -8.53 15.11 6.52
N GLY A 299 -9.63 15.79 6.88
CA GLY A 299 -10.94 15.57 6.30
C GLY A 299 -10.97 15.88 4.81
N ASN A 300 -11.70 15.05 4.08
CA ASN A 300 -11.97 15.31 2.67
C ASN A 300 -12.67 16.67 2.48
N TYR A 301 -11.99 17.59 1.80
CA TYR A 301 -12.48 18.95 1.52
C TYR A 301 -13.36 19.04 0.25
N ASP A 302 -13.21 18.10 -0.69
CA ASP A 302 -13.97 18.07 -1.95
C ASP A 302 -14.73 16.72 -2.10
N PRO A 303 -15.87 16.56 -1.39
CA PRO A 303 -16.62 15.31 -1.38
C PRO A 303 -17.28 14.98 -2.73
N LEU A 304 -17.27 15.91 -3.70
CA LEU A 304 -17.76 15.67 -5.06
C LEU A 304 -16.74 14.91 -5.92
N LYS A 305 -15.45 15.03 -5.62
CA LYS A 305 -14.37 14.38 -6.38
C LYS A 305 -13.72 13.21 -5.65
N PHE A 306 -13.83 13.16 -4.33
CA PHE A 306 -13.19 12.14 -3.52
C PHE A 306 -14.16 11.48 -2.54
N ALA A 307 -13.93 10.20 -2.29
CA ALA A 307 -14.59 9.42 -1.25
C ALA A 307 -13.77 9.49 0.06
N SER A 308 -14.44 9.85 1.16
CA SER A 308 -13.85 9.81 2.50
C SER A 308 -13.65 8.39 3.00
N TYR A 309 -12.59 8.18 3.78
CA TYR A 309 -12.38 6.93 4.51
C TYR A 309 -13.41 6.76 5.61
N ARG A 310 -13.98 5.56 5.69
CA ARG A 310 -14.73 5.06 6.84
C ARG A 310 -13.75 4.30 7.74
N PHE A 311 -13.49 4.85 8.92
CA PHE A 311 -12.68 4.20 9.93
C PHE A 311 -13.55 3.33 10.83
N LYS A 312 -13.03 2.16 11.19
CA LYS A 312 -13.55 1.29 12.24
C LYS A 312 -12.39 0.80 13.09
N ILE A 313 -12.37 1.17 14.36
CA ILE A 313 -11.32 0.79 15.29
C ILE A 313 -11.96 -0.05 16.40
N ILE A 314 -11.44 -1.26 16.60
CA ILE A 314 -12.05 -2.27 17.46
C ILE A 314 -11.02 -2.66 18.52
N GLU A 315 -11.44 -2.62 19.78
CA GLU A 315 -10.68 -3.08 20.93
C GLU A 315 -11.40 -4.26 21.57
N TYR A 316 -10.64 -5.23 22.07
CA TYR A 316 -11.14 -6.29 22.93
C TYR A 316 -10.45 -6.21 24.27
N ASP A 317 -11.24 -6.42 25.33
CA ASP A 317 -10.74 -6.52 26.69
C ASP A 317 -10.13 -7.91 26.89
N PRO A 318 -8.84 -8.02 27.25
CA PRO A 318 -8.18 -9.31 27.47
C PRO A 318 -8.77 -10.10 28.65
N ASP A 319 -9.45 -9.43 29.59
CA ASP A 319 -10.10 -10.10 30.73
C ASP A 319 -11.44 -10.74 30.34
N LYS A 320 -11.99 -10.42 29.16
CA LYS A 320 -13.27 -10.96 28.69
C LYS A 320 -13.08 -12.30 27.94
N PRO A 321 -14.15 -13.13 27.89
CA PRO A 321 -14.17 -14.33 27.04
C PRO A 321 -13.84 -14.02 25.58
N PHE A 322 -13.33 -15.01 24.84
CA PHE A 322 -12.90 -14.84 23.45
C PHE A 322 -14.05 -14.50 22.49
N ASP A 323 -15.20 -15.10 22.74
CA ASP A 323 -16.47 -14.87 22.06
C ASP A 323 -17.19 -13.61 22.53
N ALA A 324 -16.61 -12.87 23.49
CA ALA A 324 -17.17 -11.59 23.89
C ALA A 324 -17.19 -10.62 22.72
N GLU A 325 -18.22 -9.78 22.73
CA GLU A 325 -18.30 -8.59 21.90
C GLU A 325 -17.10 -7.66 22.16
N PRO A 326 -16.72 -6.83 21.18
CA PRO A 326 -15.71 -5.79 21.37
C PRO A 326 -15.94 -4.97 22.65
N SER A 327 -14.85 -4.66 23.36
CA SER A 327 -14.92 -3.78 24.54
C SER A 327 -15.18 -2.33 24.14
N LYS A 328 -14.62 -1.90 23.01
CA LYS A 328 -14.84 -0.60 22.40
C LYS A 328 -14.87 -0.72 20.88
N VAL A 329 -15.73 0.08 20.27
CA VAL A 329 -15.78 0.27 18.83
C VAL A 329 -15.84 1.76 18.58
N ASP A 330 -14.88 2.30 17.83
CA ASP A 330 -14.91 3.66 17.34
C ASP A 330 -15.09 3.67 15.81
N GLU A 331 -16.19 4.24 15.35
CA GLU A 331 -16.52 4.36 13.93
C GLU A 331 -16.68 5.83 13.58
N PHE A 332 -15.97 6.28 12.55
CA PHE A 332 -16.02 7.67 12.11
C PHE A 332 -15.65 7.81 10.63
N VAL A 333 -15.98 8.95 10.05
CA VAL A 333 -15.67 9.28 8.65
C VAL A 333 -14.72 10.47 8.62
N LEU A 334 -13.61 10.35 7.90
CA LEU A 334 -12.67 11.47 7.75
C LEU A 334 -13.20 12.46 6.70
N SER A 335 -14.14 13.31 7.11
CA SER A 335 -14.77 14.32 6.26
C SER A 335 -15.09 15.60 7.02
N LYS A 336 -15.08 16.73 6.32
CA LYS A 336 -15.44 18.05 6.88
C LYS A 336 -16.82 18.08 7.54
N HIS A 337 -17.72 17.17 7.15
CA HIS A 337 -19.12 17.15 7.57
C HIS A 337 -19.52 15.93 8.42
N GLY A 338 -18.58 15.02 8.69
CA GLY A 338 -18.86 13.74 9.36
C GLY A 338 -18.07 13.63 10.64
N ILE A 339 -18.56 14.27 11.70
CA ILE A 339 -18.18 13.96 13.08
C ILE A 339 -18.91 12.71 13.52
#